data_AF-A0A964GJG3-F1
#
_entry.id   AF-A0A964GJG3-F1
#
_cell.length_a   1.000
_cell.length_b   1.000
_cell.length_c   1.000
_cell.angle_alpha   90.00
_cell.angle_beta   90.00
_cell.angle_gamma   90.00
#
_symmetry.space_group_name_H-M   'P 1'
#
loop_
_entity.id
_entity.type
_entity.pdbx_description
1 polymer ?
#
loop_
_entity_poly.entity_id
_entity_poly.type
_entity_poly.pdbx_seq_one_letter_code
_entity_poly.pdbx_strand_id
1 'polypeptide(L)'
;MKQFLIRCSSLSAVMPDPQAYPRDEMNEQELAALKTVCAKRTPAQLQMLADVMGRTLSEGAKEHIHKMVKRHLFDYPEPELGSKEVRKGIMQEGIAIDLLSAVTGELYTKNTERLSNDYLTGEPDLIGDDHGNDTKCPWSWEQFPLTKAIARKYAIAAGYEWQNRGYMLLTGLPRWATSFCMVDTPSELMPPWESGEAHSIHGIPPAQRVTIAWFSRDPEIEKRIEQKCRAAQAYAHELIAQFRKEKEEACQSHLSCAMP
;
A
#
# COMPACT_ATOMS: atom_id res chain seq x y z
N MET A 1 -0.85 23.03 9.44
CA MET A 1 -1.73 21.94 8.98
C MET A 1 -0.92 20.65 9.08
N LYS A 2 -1.47 19.54 9.61
CA LYS A 2 -0.73 18.27 9.63
C LYS A 2 -0.38 17.90 8.18
N GLN A 3 0.86 17.49 7.93
CA GLN A 3 1.30 17.05 6.60
C GLN A 3 0.47 15.83 6.17
N PHE A 4 -0.03 15.83 4.94
CA PHE A 4 -0.77 14.69 4.38
C PHE A 4 0.24 13.69 3.81
N LEU A 5 0.47 12.58 4.50
CA LEU A 5 1.42 11.54 4.10
C LEU A 5 0.70 10.29 3.60
N ILE A 6 1.24 9.68 2.54
CA ILE A 6 0.71 8.43 1.99
C ILE A 6 1.22 7.25 2.82
N ARG A 7 0.33 6.35 3.26
CA ARG A 7 0.77 5.15 3.99
C ARG A 7 1.43 4.15 3.03
N CYS A 8 2.52 3.49 3.42
CA CYS A 8 3.16 2.45 2.58
C CYS A 8 2.16 1.36 2.18
N SER A 9 1.25 0.96 3.08
CA SER A 9 0.17 0.01 2.79
C SER A 9 -0.88 0.51 1.78
N SER A 10 -0.94 1.82 1.52
CA SER A 10 -1.82 2.43 0.51
C SER A 10 -1.19 2.53 -0.86
N LEU A 11 0.10 2.24 -1.02
CA LEU A 11 0.78 2.35 -2.31
C LEU A 11 0.15 1.45 -3.38
N SER A 12 -0.33 0.27 -3.01
CA SER A 12 -1.03 -0.62 -3.96
C SER A 12 -2.28 -0.01 -4.58
N ALA A 13 -2.94 0.92 -3.89
CA ALA A 13 -4.09 1.68 -4.41
C ALA A 13 -3.67 2.92 -5.22
N VAL A 14 -2.51 3.51 -4.91
CA VAL A 14 -2.02 4.76 -5.53
C VAL A 14 -1.24 4.51 -6.82
N MET A 15 -0.47 3.43 -6.88
CA MET A 15 0.45 3.13 -7.99
C MET A 15 -0.19 2.70 -9.32
N PRO A 16 -1.39 2.08 -9.38
CA PRO A 16 -2.01 1.71 -10.65
C PRO A 16 -2.16 2.89 -11.60
N ASP A 17 -1.87 2.64 -12.88
CA ASP A 17 -2.03 3.65 -13.92
C ASP A 17 -3.51 3.80 -14.31
N PRO A 18 -3.92 4.98 -14.79
CA PRO A 18 -5.23 5.17 -15.38
C PRO A 18 -5.54 4.12 -16.46
N GLN A 19 -6.82 3.79 -16.66
CA GLN A 19 -7.21 2.86 -17.75
C GLN A 19 -7.21 3.55 -19.13
N ALA A 20 -7.37 4.87 -19.16
CA ALA A 20 -7.39 5.68 -20.36
C ALA A 20 -6.40 6.85 -20.23
N TYR A 21 -6.01 7.44 -21.37
CA TYR A 21 -5.13 8.60 -21.37
C TYR A 21 -5.81 9.78 -20.66
N PRO A 22 -5.19 10.32 -19.60
CA PRO A 22 -5.81 11.35 -18.79
C PRO A 22 -5.66 12.71 -19.48
N ARG A 23 -6.50 12.97 -20.48
CA ARG A 23 -6.40 14.18 -21.31
C ARG A 23 -6.49 15.47 -20.49
N ASP A 24 -7.23 15.44 -19.38
CA ASP A 24 -7.44 16.61 -18.52
C ASP A 24 -6.21 16.94 -17.66
N GLU A 25 -5.27 16.01 -17.55
CA GLU A 25 -4.02 16.13 -16.76
C GLU A 25 -2.80 16.38 -17.69
N MET A 26 -3.05 16.51 -19.00
CA MET A 26 -2.06 16.75 -20.03
C MET A 26 -1.93 18.25 -20.33
N ASN A 27 -0.70 18.72 -20.51
CA ASN A 27 -0.44 20.08 -20.96
C ASN A 27 -0.72 20.25 -22.47
N GLU A 28 -0.69 21.49 -22.96
CA GLU A 28 -0.99 21.80 -24.36
C GLU A 28 -0.06 21.09 -25.36
N GLN A 29 1.23 20.91 -25.01
CA GLN A 29 2.20 20.23 -25.86
C GLN A 29 1.91 18.72 -25.93
N GLU A 30 1.60 18.10 -24.80
CA GLU A 30 1.23 16.69 -24.68
C GLU A 30 -0.08 16.40 -25.45
N LEU A 31 -1.07 17.29 -25.33
CA LEU A 31 -2.32 17.21 -26.08
C LEU A 31 -2.12 17.42 -27.58
N ALA A 32 -1.28 18.37 -27.98
CA ALA A 32 -0.94 18.61 -29.38
C ALA A 32 -0.25 17.39 -30.00
N ALA A 33 0.67 16.76 -29.26
CA ALA A 33 1.37 15.55 -29.70
C ALA A 33 0.43 14.34 -29.92
N LEU A 34 -0.71 14.29 -29.21
CA LEU A 34 -1.77 13.29 -29.44
C LEU A 34 -2.68 13.62 -30.63
N LYS A 35 -2.87 14.91 -30.95
CA LYS A 35 -3.69 15.36 -32.08
C LYS A 35 -3.01 15.13 -33.43
N THR A 36 -1.67 15.00 -33.45
CA THR A 36 -0.93 14.69 -34.67
C THR A 36 -1.35 13.31 -35.20
N VAL A 37 -2.08 13.32 -36.31
CA VAL A 37 -2.49 12.11 -37.02
C VAL A 37 -1.24 11.40 -37.53
N CYS A 38 -0.87 10.31 -36.89
CA CYS A 38 0.16 9.40 -37.37
C CYS A 38 -0.42 7.98 -37.46
N ALA A 39 -0.06 7.25 -38.51
CA ALA A 39 -0.49 5.85 -38.67
C ALA A 39 0.03 4.94 -37.54
N LYS A 40 1.17 5.30 -36.94
CA LYS A 40 1.76 4.69 -35.74
C LYS A 40 2.46 5.77 -34.92
N ARG A 41 2.29 5.72 -33.60
CA ARG A 41 2.98 6.62 -32.66
C ARG A 41 4.49 6.40 -32.69
N THR A 42 5.25 7.49 -32.61
CA THR A 42 6.71 7.45 -32.53
C THR A 42 7.17 6.97 -31.14
N PRO A 43 8.42 6.47 -31.00
CA PRO A 43 8.97 6.12 -29.68
C PRO A 43 8.92 7.27 -28.68
N ALA A 44 9.15 8.51 -29.14
CA ALA A 44 9.06 9.71 -28.29
C ALA A 44 7.63 9.96 -27.78
N GLN A 45 6.61 9.78 -28.63
CA GLN A 45 5.21 9.89 -28.22
C GLN A 45 4.82 8.77 -27.24
N LEU A 46 5.31 7.55 -27.44
CA LEU A 46 5.06 6.44 -26.51
C LEU A 46 5.69 6.70 -25.14
N GLN A 47 6.93 7.20 -25.11
CA GLN A 47 7.61 7.56 -23.87
C GLN A 47 6.91 8.70 -23.13
N MET A 48 6.49 9.75 -23.85
CA MET A 48 5.70 10.85 -23.30
C MET A 48 4.39 10.34 -22.68
N LEU A 49 3.67 9.46 -23.39
CA LEU A 49 2.45 8.86 -22.85
C LEU A 49 2.73 8.03 -21.61
N ALA A 50 3.80 7.22 -21.60
CA ALA A 50 4.18 6.44 -20.42
C ALA A 50 4.48 7.34 -19.21
N ASP A 51 5.14 8.48 -19.40
CA ASP A 51 5.45 9.45 -18.35
C ASP A 51 4.16 10.09 -17.79
N VAL A 52 3.28 10.58 -18.67
CA VAL A 52 1.96 11.13 -18.27
C VAL A 52 1.15 10.11 -17.49
N MET A 53 1.02 8.89 -18.00
CA MET A 53 0.30 7.80 -17.33
C MET A 53 0.91 7.49 -15.95
N GLY A 54 2.24 7.46 -15.87
CA GLY A 54 3.00 7.14 -14.67
C GLY A 54 2.89 8.20 -13.58
N ARG A 55 2.70 9.48 -13.92
CA ARG A 55 2.52 10.58 -12.95
C ARG A 55 1.06 10.86 -12.57
N THR A 56 0.10 10.44 -13.37
CA THR A 56 -1.33 10.71 -13.12
C THR A 56 -1.99 9.66 -12.22
N LEU A 57 -2.87 10.08 -11.31
CA LEU A 57 -3.67 9.19 -10.47
C LEU A 57 -4.79 8.53 -11.28
N SER A 58 -4.99 7.23 -11.08
CA SER A 58 -6.19 6.53 -11.57
C SER A 58 -7.43 6.96 -10.77
N GLU A 59 -8.63 6.69 -11.30
CA GLU A 59 -9.88 6.95 -10.57
C GLU A 59 -9.93 6.18 -9.24
N GLY A 60 -9.47 4.92 -9.23
CA GLY A 60 -9.35 4.13 -8.00
C GLY A 60 -8.37 4.75 -6.98
N ALA A 61 -7.26 5.34 -7.45
CA ALA A 61 -6.35 6.07 -6.59
C ALA A 61 -7.02 7.33 -6.02
N LYS A 62 -7.72 8.12 -6.85
CA LYS A 62 -8.47 9.32 -6.40
C LYS A 62 -9.52 8.97 -5.35
N GLU A 63 -10.30 7.90 -5.55
CA GLU A 63 -11.25 7.38 -4.56
C GLU A 63 -10.59 7.00 -3.24
N HIS A 64 -9.43 6.33 -3.29
CA HIS A 64 -8.67 5.97 -2.10
C HIS A 64 -8.16 7.20 -1.35
N ILE A 65 -7.60 8.18 -2.07
CA ILE A 65 -7.16 9.45 -1.48
C ILE A 65 -8.33 10.22 -0.87
N HIS A 66 -9.51 10.24 -1.50
CA HIS A 66 -10.70 10.84 -0.91
C HIS A 66 -11.08 10.16 0.42
N LYS A 67 -11.01 8.83 0.53
CA LYS A 67 -11.20 8.12 1.81
C LYS A 67 -10.19 8.56 2.87
N MET A 68 -8.92 8.71 2.49
CA MET A 68 -7.86 9.20 3.40
C MET A 68 -8.07 10.65 3.82
N VAL A 69 -8.49 11.54 2.91
CA VAL A 69 -8.80 12.95 3.20
C VAL A 69 -9.94 13.06 4.19
N LYS A 70 -11.01 12.27 4.06
CA LYS A 70 -12.11 12.24 5.05
C LYS A 70 -11.59 11.91 6.45
N ARG A 71 -10.76 10.89 6.58
CA ARG A 71 -10.15 10.53 7.88
C ARG A 71 -9.25 11.63 8.41
N HIS A 72 -8.49 12.29 7.54
CA HIS A 72 -7.63 13.41 7.91
C HIS A 72 -8.44 14.63 8.40
N LEU A 73 -9.58 14.94 7.77
CA LEU A 73 -10.43 16.07 8.11
C LEU A 73 -11.25 15.84 9.38
N PHE A 74 -11.76 14.62 9.57
CA PHE A 74 -12.72 14.29 10.63
C PHE A 74 -12.12 13.45 11.77
N ASP A 75 -10.82 13.15 11.73
CA ASP A 75 -10.06 12.44 12.77
C ASP A 75 -10.71 11.15 13.28
N TYR A 76 -11.27 10.34 12.37
CA TYR A 76 -11.84 9.02 12.70
C TYR A 76 -10.91 7.88 12.26
N PRO A 77 -10.84 6.79 13.03
CA PRO A 77 -9.94 5.68 12.73
C PRO A 77 -10.39 4.89 11.49
N GLU A 78 -9.48 4.07 10.96
CA GLU A 78 -9.90 2.97 10.08
C GLU A 78 -10.89 2.08 10.81
N PRO A 79 -11.91 1.52 10.14
CA PRO A 79 -12.81 0.56 10.77
C PRO A 79 -12.01 -0.61 11.38
N GLU A 80 -12.19 -0.86 12.68
CA GLU A 80 -11.50 -1.96 13.39
C GLU A 80 -11.91 -3.35 12.89
N LEU A 81 -13.07 -3.46 12.24
CA LEU A 81 -13.55 -4.67 11.57
C LEU A 81 -12.73 -4.93 10.29
N GLY A 82 -11.49 -5.35 10.48
CA GLY A 82 -10.71 -6.02 9.46
C GLY A 82 -11.32 -7.39 9.15
N SER A 83 -10.98 -7.93 7.98
CA SER A 83 -11.37 -9.30 7.65
C SER A 83 -10.79 -10.30 8.66
N LYS A 84 -11.31 -11.52 8.71
CA LYS A 84 -10.80 -12.59 9.60
C LYS A 84 -9.29 -12.82 9.44
N GLU A 85 -8.77 -12.63 8.22
CA GLU A 85 -7.35 -12.73 7.87
C GLU A 85 -6.52 -11.61 8.51
N VAL A 86 -7.01 -10.36 8.47
CA VAL A 86 -6.34 -9.23 9.14
C VAL A 86 -6.29 -9.45 10.64
N ARG A 87 -7.40 -9.90 11.25
CA ARG A 87 -7.45 -10.22 12.68
C ARG A 87 -6.48 -11.33 13.05
N LYS A 88 -6.40 -12.41 12.25
CA LYS A 88 -5.40 -13.48 12.45
C LYS A 88 -3.99 -12.91 12.43
N GLY A 89 -3.68 -12.08 11.44
CA GLY A 89 -2.39 -11.42 11.31
C GLY A 89 -2.00 -10.65 12.57
N ILE A 90 -2.90 -9.83 13.11
CA ILE A 90 -2.66 -9.06 14.35
C ILE A 90 -2.45 -9.98 15.56
N MET A 91 -3.31 -10.98 15.74
CA MET A 91 -3.25 -11.87 16.91
C MET A 91 -2.01 -12.77 16.94
N GLN A 92 -1.54 -13.19 15.77
CA GLN A 92 -0.47 -14.17 15.63
C GLN A 92 0.88 -13.57 15.22
N GLU A 93 0.98 -12.24 15.15
CA GLU A 93 2.17 -11.53 14.68
C GLU A 93 3.42 -11.90 15.49
N GLY A 94 3.35 -11.90 16.82
CA GLY A 94 4.48 -12.28 17.67
C GLY A 94 4.95 -13.72 17.40
N ILE A 95 4.02 -14.67 17.29
CA ILE A 95 4.33 -16.08 16.99
C ILE A 95 4.93 -16.22 15.58
N ALA A 96 4.46 -15.42 14.62
CA ALA A 96 5.03 -15.40 13.27
C ALA A 96 6.47 -14.85 13.26
N ILE A 97 6.77 -13.81 14.04
CA ILE A 97 8.12 -13.26 14.20
C ILE A 97 9.06 -14.28 14.85
N ASP A 98 8.61 -14.97 15.89
CA ASP A 98 9.39 -16.03 16.56
C ASP A 98 9.68 -17.19 15.60
N LEU A 99 8.67 -17.63 14.84
CA LEU A 99 8.81 -18.66 13.81
C LEU A 99 9.82 -18.23 12.74
N LEU A 100 9.71 -17.00 12.24
CA LEU A 100 10.62 -16.48 11.22
C LEU A 100 12.05 -16.42 11.75
N SER A 101 12.24 -15.97 12.99
CA SER A 101 13.55 -15.93 13.65
C SER A 101 14.17 -17.32 13.76
N ALA A 102 13.38 -18.31 14.20
CA ALA A 102 13.83 -19.69 14.32
C ALA A 102 14.21 -20.33 12.98
N VAL A 103 13.52 -19.99 11.88
CA VAL A 103 13.78 -20.56 10.56
C VAL A 103 14.95 -19.87 9.85
N THR A 104 15.11 -18.56 10.02
CA THR A 104 16.18 -17.78 9.38
C THR A 104 17.49 -17.82 10.17
N GLY A 105 17.43 -18.08 11.48
CA GLY A 105 18.57 -17.95 12.38
C GLY A 105 18.89 -16.50 12.75
N GLU A 106 18.02 -15.55 12.39
CA GLU A 106 18.13 -14.13 12.72
C GLU A 106 17.23 -13.80 13.91
N LEU A 107 17.67 -12.89 14.77
CA LEU A 107 16.94 -12.52 15.98
C LEU A 107 16.14 -11.24 15.70
N TYR A 108 14.88 -11.39 15.29
CA TYR A 108 14.03 -10.25 14.96
C TYR A 108 13.33 -9.68 16.20
N THR A 109 13.30 -8.36 16.29
CA THR A 109 12.49 -7.62 17.27
C THR A 109 11.47 -6.79 16.51
N LYS A 110 10.20 -6.80 16.96
CA LYS A 110 9.16 -5.97 16.37
C LYS A 110 9.54 -4.49 16.47
N ASN A 111 9.48 -3.79 15.34
CA ASN A 111 9.53 -2.35 15.30
C ASN A 111 8.20 -1.76 15.80
N THR A 112 8.30 -0.73 16.64
CA THR A 112 7.15 0.01 17.18
C THR A 112 7.17 1.48 16.76
N GLU A 113 8.10 1.86 15.87
CA GLU A 113 8.26 3.23 15.42
C GLU A 113 7.68 3.42 14.01
N ARG A 114 6.88 4.48 13.87
CA ARG A 114 6.38 4.92 12.57
C ARG A 114 7.39 5.85 11.92
N LEU A 115 7.89 5.45 10.77
CA LEU A 115 8.80 6.21 9.94
C LEU A 115 8.02 7.10 8.96
N SER A 116 8.64 8.20 8.54
CA SER A 116 8.08 9.13 7.56
C SER A 116 9.16 9.88 6.80
N ASN A 117 8.86 10.22 5.54
CA ASN A 117 9.59 11.22 4.76
C ASN A 117 8.59 12.29 4.27
N ASP A 118 8.94 13.06 3.24
CA ASP A 118 8.10 14.16 2.73
C ASP A 118 6.73 13.73 2.17
N TYR A 119 6.59 12.46 1.76
CA TYR A 119 5.42 11.98 1.03
C TYR A 119 4.90 10.61 1.49
N LEU A 120 5.67 9.84 2.24
CA LEU A 120 5.34 8.51 2.75
C LEU A 120 5.39 8.44 4.27
N THR A 121 4.61 7.51 4.82
CA THR A 121 4.73 7.04 6.20
C THR A 121 4.43 5.54 6.31
N GLY A 122 5.10 4.86 7.23
CA GLY A 122 4.99 3.42 7.39
C GLY A 122 5.49 2.97 8.75
N GLU A 123 5.01 1.82 9.21
CA GLU A 123 5.48 1.16 10.44
C GLU A 123 5.75 -0.28 10.01
N PRO A 124 6.96 -0.56 9.50
CA PRO A 124 7.33 -1.92 9.12
C PRO A 124 7.34 -2.84 10.33
N ASP A 125 7.09 -4.13 10.13
CA ASP A 125 7.15 -5.12 11.22
C ASP A 125 8.58 -5.26 11.76
N LEU A 126 9.55 -5.53 10.87
CA LEU A 126 10.92 -5.91 11.23
C LEU A 126 11.95 -5.11 10.42
N ILE A 127 12.92 -4.54 11.11
CA ILE A 127 14.06 -3.80 10.53
C ILE A 127 15.35 -4.50 10.99
N GLY A 128 16.12 -5.04 10.05
CA GLY A 128 17.45 -5.59 10.29
C GLY A 128 18.56 -4.69 9.72
N ASP A 129 19.80 -5.19 9.76
CA ASP A 129 20.99 -4.41 9.39
C ASP A 129 21.10 -4.12 7.88
N ASP A 130 20.88 -5.13 7.04
CA ASP A 130 20.98 -5.04 5.57
C ASP A 130 19.63 -5.22 4.87
N HIS A 131 18.56 -5.48 5.61
CA HIS A 131 17.23 -5.73 5.04
C HIS A 131 16.12 -5.58 6.07
N GLY A 132 14.88 -5.49 5.58
CA GLY A 132 13.68 -5.58 6.42
C GLY A 132 12.78 -6.75 6.04
N ASN A 133 11.85 -7.06 6.93
CA ASN A 133 10.85 -8.10 6.75
C ASN A 133 9.47 -7.59 7.18
N ASP A 134 8.45 -7.98 6.43
CA ASP A 134 7.05 -7.79 6.78
C ASP A 134 6.40 -9.18 6.84
N THR A 135 5.89 -9.55 8.01
CA THR A 135 5.30 -10.87 8.25
C THR A 135 3.87 -10.89 7.77
N LYS A 136 3.48 -11.96 7.08
CA LYS A 136 2.09 -12.21 6.66
C LYS A 136 1.69 -13.58 7.17
N CYS A 137 0.56 -13.66 7.87
CA CYS A 137 -0.01 -14.92 8.35
C CYS A 137 -1.11 -15.39 7.39
N PRO A 138 -0.88 -16.38 6.50
CA PRO A 138 -1.95 -16.92 5.66
C PRO A 138 -3.12 -17.46 6.51
N TRP A 139 -4.34 -17.33 6.00
CA TRP A 139 -5.54 -17.79 6.72
C TRP A 139 -5.50 -19.29 7.00
N SER A 140 -5.15 -20.07 5.98
CA SER A 140 -5.10 -21.53 5.97
C SER A 140 -3.95 -22.00 5.10
N TRP A 141 -3.68 -23.32 5.11
CA TRP A 141 -2.75 -23.96 4.19
C TRP A 141 -3.10 -23.75 2.72
N GLU A 142 -4.38 -23.53 2.38
CA GLU A 142 -4.80 -23.23 1.00
C GLU A 142 -4.26 -21.88 0.49
N GLN A 143 -4.06 -20.93 1.39
CA GLN A 143 -3.52 -19.61 1.06
C GLN A 143 -2.00 -19.54 1.23
N PHE A 144 -1.38 -20.57 1.79
CA PHE A 144 0.06 -20.60 2.03
C PHE A 144 0.82 -20.78 0.71
N PRO A 145 1.76 -19.88 0.37
CA PRO A 145 2.55 -20.04 -0.84
C PRO A 145 3.62 -21.12 -0.66
N LEU A 146 3.45 -22.25 -1.35
CA LEU A 146 4.34 -23.41 -1.22
C LEU A 146 5.78 -23.16 -1.67
N THR A 147 6.01 -22.24 -2.62
CA THR A 147 7.35 -21.97 -3.16
C THR A 147 7.63 -20.47 -3.21
N LYS A 148 8.92 -20.10 -3.23
CA LYS A 148 9.37 -18.70 -3.34
C LYS A 148 8.79 -17.98 -4.56
N ALA A 149 8.64 -18.68 -5.68
CA ALA A 149 8.03 -18.13 -6.90
C ALA A 149 6.55 -17.82 -6.71
N ILE A 150 5.81 -18.72 -6.04
CA ILE A 150 4.40 -18.50 -5.70
C ILE A 150 4.26 -17.38 -4.67
N ALA A 151 5.12 -17.34 -3.64
CA ALA A 151 5.14 -16.27 -2.64
C ALA A 151 5.36 -14.90 -3.29
N ARG A 152 6.30 -14.80 -4.23
CA ARG A 152 6.52 -13.57 -5.00
C ARG A 152 5.27 -13.18 -5.79
N LYS A 153 4.65 -14.12 -6.49
CA LYS A 153 3.39 -13.88 -7.24
C LYS A 153 2.29 -13.37 -6.30
N TYR A 154 2.11 -14.00 -5.14
CA TYR A 154 1.08 -13.60 -4.17
C TYR A 154 1.37 -12.22 -3.57
N ALA A 155 2.63 -11.94 -3.22
CA ALA A 155 3.04 -10.63 -2.70
C ALA A 155 2.82 -9.51 -3.72
N ILE A 156 3.08 -9.75 -5.01
CA ILE A 156 2.78 -8.78 -6.08
C ILE A 156 1.27 -8.60 -6.23
N ALA A 157 0.51 -9.69 -6.32
CA ALA A 157 -0.94 -9.65 -6.53
C ALA A 157 -1.68 -8.95 -5.37
N ALA A 158 -1.21 -9.14 -4.13
CA ALA A 158 -1.75 -8.47 -2.95
C ALA A 158 -1.21 -7.04 -2.76
N GLY A 159 -0.28 -6.58 -3.59
CA GLY A 159 0.32 -5.25 -3.50
C GLY A 159 1.36 -5.08 -2.39
N TYR A 160 1.81 -6.16 -1.77
CA TYR A 160 2.87 -6.14 -0.74
C TYR A 160 4.22 -5.72 -1.30
N GLU A 161 4.49 -5.93 -2.59
CA GLU A 161 5.67 -5.36 -3.23
C GLU A 161 5.72 -3.83 -3.06
N TRP A 162 4.60 -3.15 -3.30
CA TRP A 162 4.53 -1.70 -3.15
C TRP A 162 4.77 -1.25 -1.71
N GLN A 163 4.20 -1.97 -0.75
CA GLN A 163 4.43 -1.73 0.67
C GLN A 163 5.92 -1.87 1.03
N ASN A 164 6.55 -2.98 0.63
CA ASN A 164 7.97 -3.25 0.82
C ASN A 164 8.87 -2.15 0.22
N ARG A 165 8.52 -1.67 -0.98
CA ARG A 165 9.21 -0.55 -1.65
C ARG A 165 9.09 0.74 -0.85
N GLY A 166 7.92 1.02 -0.30
CA GLY A 166 7.72 2.13 0.62
C GLY A 166 8.63 2.04 1.84
N TYR A 167 8.77 0.86 2.44
CA TYR A 167 9.68 0.67 3.59
C TYR A 167 11.16 0.82 3.23
N MET A 168 11.59 0.35 2.05
CA MET A 168 12.95 0.60 1.55
C MET A 168 13.22 2.09 1.35
N LEU A 169 12.24 2.86 0.88
CA LEU A 169 12.35 4.32 0.75
C LEU A 169 12.46 5.04 2.11
N LEU A 170 11.78 4.54 3.14
CA LEU A 170 11.78 5.13 4.48
C LEU A 170 13.05 4.79 5.28
N THR A 171 13.60 3.59 5.09
CA THR A 171 14.74 3.08 5.86
C THR A 171 16.08 3.22 5.14
N GLY A 172 16.06 3.35 3.81
CA GLY A 172 17.26 3.30 2.97
C GLY A 172 17.81 1.89 2.72
N LEU A 173 17.22 0.84 3.31
CA LEU A 173 17.70 -0.53 3.22
C LEU A 173 17.62 -1.09 1.79
N PRO A 174 18.60 -1.89 1.33
CA PRO A 174 18.72 -2.30 -0.06
C PRO A 174 17.69 -3.34 -0.52
N ARG A 175 17.11 -4.10 0.42
CA ARG A 175 16.13 -5.15 0.12
C ARG A 175 15.10 -5.30 1.25
N TRP A 176 13.95 -5.84 0.89
CA TRP A 176 12.86 -6.12 1.82
C TRP A 176 12.16 -7.42 1.46
N ALA A 177 11.67 -8.13 2.46
CA ALA A 177 10.94 -9.38 2.26
C ALA A 177 9.49 -9.30 2.73
N THR A 178 8.62 -9.97 1.99
CA THR A 178 7.35 -10.45 2.52
C THR A 178 7.53 -11.89 2.97
N SER A 179 7.37 -12.13 4.27
CA SER A 179 7.59 -13.43 4.91
C SER A 179 6.26 -14.07 5.28
N PHE A 180 5.82 -15.04 4.49
CA PHE A 180 4.60 -15.79 4.74
C PHE A 180 4.87 -16.85 5.80
N CYS A 181 4.25 -16.68 6.97
CA CYS A 181 4.46 -17.52 8.15
C CYS A 181 3.15 -18.26 8.47
N MET A 182 3.14 -19.59 8.29
CA MET A 182 1.99 -20.42 8.64
C MET A 182 2.00 -20.75 10.13
N VAL A 183 0.97 -20.27 10.80
CA VAL A 183 0.70 -20.41 12.23
C VAL A 183 -0.76 -20.78 12.42
N ASP A 184 -1.11 -21.37 13.56
CA ASP A 184 -2.48 -21.80 13.84
C ASP A 184 -3.47 -20.63 13.69
N THR A 185 -4.64 -20.90 13.12
CA THR A 185 -5.73 -19.93 13.18
C THR A 185 -6.39 -20.00 14.55
N PRO A 186 -6.52 -18.86 15.28
CA PRO A 186 -7.24 -18.82 16.54
C PRO A 186 -8.68 -19.35 16.37
N SER A 187 -9.11 -20.24 17.26
CA SER A 187 -10.44 -20.86 17.20
C SER A 187 -11.59 -19.84 17.24
N GLU A 188 -11.39 -18.68 17.86
CA GLU A 188 -12.37 -17.58 17.89
C GLU A 188 -12.60 -16.90 16.53
N LEU A 189 -11.68 -17.07 15.58
CA LEU A 189 -11.82 -16.55 14.22
C LEU A 189 -12.39 -17.60 13.26
N MET A 190 -12.38 -18.88 13.66
CA MET A 190 -12.71 -20.01 12.80
C MET A 190 -14.21 -20.10 12.52
N PRO A 191 -14.63 -20.05 11.24
CA PRO A 191 -16.01 -20.31 10.88
C PRO A 191 -16.39 -21.77 11.14
N PRO A 192 -17.64 -22.06 11.57
CA PRO A 192 -18.09 -23.43 11.85
C PRO A 192 -18.05 -24.39 10.65
N TRP A 193 -17.96 -23.87 9.42
CA TRP A 193 -17.96 -24.64 8.18
C TRP A 193 -16.55 -24.93 7.62
N GLU A 194 -15.48 -24.42 8.23
CA GLU A 194 -14.11 -24.71 7.80
C GLU A 194 -13.51 -25.87 8.62
N SER A 195 -12.77 -26.76 7.95
CA SER A 195 -12.09 -27.89 8.61
C SER A 195 -10.89 -27.41 9.41
N GLY A 196 -10.80 -27.78 10.69
CA GLY A 196 -9.67 -27.41 11.55
C GLY A 196 -8.30 -27.88 11.04
N GLU A 197 -8.24 -28.93 10.23
CA GLU A 197 -6.98 -29.46 9.68
C GLU A 197 -6.29 -28.47 8.74
N ALA A 198 -7.06 -27.72 7.94
CA ALA A 198 -6.52 -26.70 7.03
C ALA A 198 -5.88 -25.50 7.77
N HIS A 199 -6.13 -25.40 9.07
CA HIS A 199 -5.69 -24.30 9.93
C HIS A 199 -4.65 -24.72 10.97
N SER A 200 -4.40 -26.02 11.09
CA SER A 200 -3.50 -26.59 12.08
C SER A 200 -2.09 -26.72 11.54
N ILE A 201 -1.10 -26.35 12.35
CA ILE A 201 0.33 -26.58 12.08
C ILE A 201 0.88 -27.84 12.77
N HIS A 202 0.03 -28.60 13.46
CA HIS A 202 0.45 -29.76 14.24
C HIS A 202 1.19 -30.80 13.37
N GLY A 203 2.38 -31.20 13.82
CA GLY A 203 3.22 -32.18 13.12
C GLY A 203 4.01 -31.62 11.93
N ILE A 204 3.89 -30.32 11.62
CA ILE A 204 4.57 -29.69 10.48
C ILE A 204 5.84 -28.95 10.95
N PRO A 205 7.04 -29.31 10.47
CA PRO A 205 8.29 -28.69 10.90
C PRO A 205 8.35 -27.17 10.65
N PRO A 206 8.98 -26.36 11.53
CA PRO A 206 9.16 -24.91 11.35
C PRO A 206 9.65 -24.50 9.96
N ALA A 207 10.68 -25.17 9.43
CA ALA A 207 11.26 -24.85 8.13
C ALA A 207 10.29 -25.01 6.93
N GLN A 208 9.20 -25.76 7.10
CA GLN A 208 8.17 -25.94 6.07
C GLN A 208 7.02 -24.92 6.19
N ARG A 209 7.01 -24.11 7.26
CA ARG A 209 5.94 -23.14 7.56
C ARG A 209 6.28 -21.71 7.17
N VAL A 210 7.44 -21.49 6.54
CA VAL A 210 7.89 -20.14 6.14
C VAL A 210 8.28 -20.14 4.67
N THR A 211 7.68 -19.23 3.90
CA THR A 211 8.09 -18.95 2.52
C THR A 211 8.29 -17.46 2.33
N ILE A 212 9.47 -17.08 1.86
CA ILE A 212 9.90 -15.67 1.79
C ILE A 212 9.97 -15.19 0.34
N ALA A 213 9.39 -14.02 0.08
CA ALA A 213 9.48 -13.29 -1.19
C ALA A 213 10.33 -12.02 -1.03
N TRP A 214 11.50 -12.00 -1.68
CA TRP A 214 12.45 -10.88 -1.62
C TRP A 214 12.25 -9.87 -2.75
N PHE A 215 12.42 -8.58 -2.43
CA PHE A 215 12.42 -7.46 -3.36
C PHE A 215 13.64 -6.57 -3.09
N SER A 216 14.31 -6.12 -4.15
CA SER A 216 15.52 -5.28 -4.06
C SER A 216 15.27 -3.94 -4.69
N ARG A 217 15.76 -2.84 -4.09
CA ARG A 217 15.56 -1.45 -4.54
C ARG A 217 15.70 -1.28 -6.06
N ASP A 218 14.88 -0.37 -6.58
CA ASP A 218 14.82 -0.07 -8.01
C ASP A 218 14.60 1.44 -8.18
N PRO A 219 15.63 2.19 -8.66
CA PRO A 219 15.57 3.64 -8.76
C PRO A 219 14.43 4.17 -9.65
N GLU A 220 14.06 3.44 -10.71
CA GLU A 220 12.98 3.86 -11.60
C GLU A 220 11.62 3.72 -10.92
N ILE A 221 11.41 2.60 -10.22
CA ILE A 221 10.20 2.38 -9.43
C ILE A 221 10.11 3.39 -8.28
N GLU A 222 11.23 3.68 -7.60
CA GLU A 222 11.29 4.64 -6.50
C GLU A 222 10.92 6.06 -6.95
N LYS A 223 11.48 6.51 -8.09
CA LYS A 223 11.12 7.79 -8.70
C LYS A 223 9.62 7.85 -9.02
N ARG A 224 9.06 6.76 -9.55
CA ARG A 224 7.63 6.67 -9.86
C ARG A 224 6.75 6.72 -8.61
N ILE A 225 7.16 6.06 -7.53
CA ILE A 225 6.47 6.11 -6.23
C ILE A 225 6.41 7.55 -5.72
N GLU A 226 7.54 8.26 -5.76
CA GLU A 226 7.58 9.67 -5.35
C GLU A 226 6.63 10.53 -6.20
N GLN A 227 6.68 10.41 -7.53
CA GLN A 227 5.79 11.16 -8.44
C GLN A 227 4.30 10.93 -8.13
N LYS A 228 3.88 9.67 -8.01
CA LYS A 228 2.49 9.32 -7.68
C LYS A 228 2.08 9.80 -6.29
N CYS A 229 2.96 9.70 -5.29
CA CYS A 229 2.66 10.20 -3.94
C CYS A 229 2.53 11.72 -3.92
N ARG A 230 3.38 12.45 -4.64
CA ARG A 230 3.26 13.92 -4.76
C ARG A 230 1.98 14.33 -5.49
N ALA A 231 1.60 13.62 -6.54
CA ALA A 231 0.31 13.82 -7.21
C ALA A 231 -0.87 13.56 -6.25
N ALA A 232 -0.80 12.48 -5.45
CA ALA A 232 -1.78 12.16 -4.42
C ALA A 232 -1.89 13.25 -3.33
N GLN A 233 -0.76 13.81 -2.88
CA GLN A 233 -0.74 14.94 -1.95
C GLN A 233 -1.36 16.20 -2.55
N ALA A 234 -1.04 16.53 -3.79
CA ALA A 234 -1.62 17.68 -4.48
C ALA A 234 -3.14 17.56 -4.58
N TYR A 235 -3.63 16.39 -5.04
CA TYR A 235 -5.06 16.10 -5.10
C TYR A 235 -5.74 16.16 -3.72
N ALA A 236 -5.09 15.63 -2.68
CA ALA A 236 -5.60 15.70 -1.31
C ALA A 236 -5.73 17.15 -0.83
N HIS A 237 -4.73 18.00 -1.09
CA HIS A 237 -4.76 19.41 -0.72
C HIS A 237 -5.85 20.18 -1.45
N GLU A 238 -6.07 19.90 -2.74
CA GLU A 238 -7.16 20.47 -3.53
C GLU A 238 -8.53 20.12 -2.92
N LEU A 239 -8.77 18.84 -2.63
CA LEU A 239 -10.00 18.38 -1.98
C LEU A 239 -10.24 19.07 -0.63
N ILE A 240 -9.19 19.20 0.19
CA ILE A 240 -9.27 19.87 1.49
C ILE A 240 -9.61 21.36 1.32
N ALA A 241 -8.97 22.03 0.36
CA ALA A 241 -9.22 23.45 0.07
C ALA A 241 -10.65 23.67 -0.43
N GLN A 242 -11.10 22.84 -1.37
CA GLN A 242 -12.47 22.88 -1.89
C GLN A 242 -13.49 22.65 -0.77
N PHE A 243 -13.30 21.62 0.05
CA PHE A 243 -14.17 21.33 1.18
C PHE A 243 -14.28 22.53 2.13
N ARG A 244 -13.16 23.16 2.51
CA ARG A 244 -13.18 24.33 3.40
C ARG A 244 -13.93 25.51 2.79
N LYS A 245 -13.65 25.83 1.52
CA LYS A 245 -14.31 26.90 0.79
C LYS A 245 -15.84 26.71 0.77
N GLU A 246 -16.31 25.53 0.38
CA GLU A 246 -17.74 25.22 0.34
C GLU A 246 -18.41 25.32 1.73
N LYS A 247 -17.70 24.96 2.81
CA LYS A 247 -18.22 25.10 4.17
C LYS A 247 -18.22 26.53 4.69
N GLU A 248 -17.23 27.34 4.32
CA GLU A 248 -17.19 28.77 4.63
C GLU A 248 -18.32 29.52 3.93
N GLU A 249 -18.55 29.27 2.64
CA GLU A 249 -19.65 29.86 1.85
C GLU A 249 -21.03 29.45 2.43
N ALA A 250 -21.19 28.18 2.83
CA ALA A 250 -22.40 27.71 3.50
C ALA A 250 -22.64 28.40 4.86
N CYS A 251 -21.59 28.69 5.62
CA CYS A 251 -21.71 29.39 6.90
C CYS A 251 -22.09 30.88 6.71
N GLN A 252 -21.49 31.56 5.72
CA GLN A 252 -21.76 32.97 5.42
C GLN A 252 -23.19 33.20 4.91
N SER A 253 -23.70 32.31 4.05
CA SER A 253 -25.09 32.36 3.55
C SER A 253 -26.15 32.18 4.64
N HIS A 254 -25.86 31.38 5.68
CA HIS A 254 -26.76 31.25 6.83
C HIS A 254 -26.79 32.52 7.70
N LEU A 255 -25.65 33.21 7.86
CA LEU A 255 -25.57 34.47 8.62
C LEU A 255 -26.30 35.62 7.91
N SER A 256 -26.29 35.67 6.57
CA SER A 256 -27.03 36.68 5.80
C SER A 256 -28.55 36.47 5.81
N CYS A 257 -29.04 35.24 5.98
CA CYS A 257 -30.48 34.94 6.09
C CYS A 257 -31.04 35.12 7.50
N ALA A 258 -30.19 35.26 8.52
CA ALA A 258 -30.59 35.33 9.94
C ALA A 258 -30.66 36.77 10.49
N MET A 259 -30.41 37.81 9.68
CA MET A 259 -30.57 39.21 10.09
C MET A 259 -31.84 39.81 9.47
N PRO A 260 -32.83 40.24 10.28
CA PRO A 260 -34.03 40.93 9.81
C PRO A 260 -33.75 42.38 9.37
#